data_AF-A0A899NDR6-F1
#
_entry.id   AF-A0A899NDR6-F1
#
_cell.length_a   1.000
_cell.length_b   1.000
_cell.length_c   1.000
_cell.angle_alpha   90.00
_cell.angle_beta   90.00
_cell.angle_gamma   90.00
#
_symmetry.space_group_name_H-M   'P 1'
#
loop_
_entity.id
_entity.type
_entity.pdbx_description
1 polymer ?
#
loop_
_entity_poly.entity_id
_entity_poly.type
_entity_poly.pdbx_seq_one_letter_code
_entity_poly.pdbx_strand_id
1 'polypeptide(L)'
;MIVQGFGNAAAYAAIKPTVARQSPLGVPSSFGSQGSGTKLTISDQANAMVASDSQGVQAKLDAIKTKPAVARTSDDTDFLLKNDSRLAQITAKGQKAQTAEDVDYVQKAGGFVNTMANLSPSEKKLYNQMVADGNTDAANGMNLIALSRTGSGNVTLPNGQTFNPGKTEITAQNIRNLFSQMFVSTDGQNARSFDALASYLDGRATKSA
;
A
#
# COMPACT_ATOMS: atom_id res chain seq x y z
N MET A 1 -25.60 0.39 10.75
CA MET A 1 -24.64 -0.68 10.41
C MET A 1 -23.37 -0.40 11.18
N ILE A 2 -23.11 -1.15 12.26
CA ILE A 2 -21.85 -1.05 13.01
C ILE A 2 -20.85 -1.92 12.26
N VAL A 3 -19.78 -1.32 11.75
CA VAL A 3 -18.68 -2.08 11.15
C VAL A 3 -17.95 -2.74 12.31
N GLN A 4 -18.29 -4.00 12.60
CA GLN A 4 -17.52 -4.81 13.53
C GLN A 4 -16.10 -4.94 12.96
N GLY A 5 -15.14 -4.41 13.69
CA GLY A 5 -13.73 -4.45 13.31
C GLY A 5 -13.30 -5.89 13.12
N PHE A 6 -12.97 -6.24 11.88
CA PHE A 6 -12.01 -7.31 11.66
C PHE A 6 -10.72 -6.84 12.32
N GLY A 7 -10.40 -7.42 13.48
CA GLY A 7 -9.07 -7.30 14.05
C GLY A 7 -8.09 -7.71 12.96
N ASN A 8 -7.31 -6.77 12.45
CA ASN A 8 -6.16 -7.07 11.63
C ASN A 8 -5.05 -7.60 12.56
N ALA A 9 -5.29 -8.80 13.09
CA ALA A 9 -4.23 -9.64 13.58
C ALA A 9 -3.28 -9.88 12.41
N ALA A 10 -2.06 -9.39 12.59
CA ALA A 10 -0.89 -9.66 11.81
C ALA A 10 -0.91 -11.04 11.13
N ALA A 11 -0.93 -11.06 9.81
CA ALA A 11 -0.50 -12.20 9.01
C ALA A 11 0.51 -11.73 7.94
N TYR A 12 1.48 -10.91 8.35
CA TYR A 12 2.76 -10.83 7.64
C TYR A 12 3.59 -12.00 8.14
N ALA A 13 3.36 -13.18 7.56
CA ALA A 13 4.21 -14.32 7.79
C ALA A 13 5.64 -13.95 7.36
N ALA A 14 6.53 -13.81 8.35
CA ALA A 14 7.96 -13.72 8.12
C ALA A 14 8.43 -15.05 7.55
N ILE A 15 8.65 -15.11 6.23
CA ILE A 15 9.30 -16.26 5.61
C ILE A 15 10.78 -15.92 5.46
N LYS A 16 11.59 -16.53 6.34
CA LYS A 16 13.05 -16.50 6.29
C LYS A 16 13.50 -17.06 4.93
N PRO A 17 14.47 -16.44 4.23
CA PRO A 17 15.05 -17.07 3.04
C PRO A 17 15.87 -18.29 3.47
N THR A 18 15.36 -19.49 3.15
CA THR A 18 16.17 -20.72 3.18
C THR A 18 17.14 -20.65 2.01
N VAL A 19 18.41 -20.37 2.32
CA VAL A 19 19.51 -20.44 1.37
C VAL A 19 19.73 -21.91 1.01
N ALA A 20 19.24 -22.34 -0.16
CA ALA A 20 19.65 -23.60 -0.75
C ALA A 20 21.06 -23.43 -1.34
N ARG A 21 22.04 -24.06 -0.70
CA ARG A 21 23.42 -24.22 -1.18
C ARG A 21 23.37 -25.06 -2.47
N GLN A 22 23.60 -24.44 -3.63
CA GLN A 22 23.87 -25.20 -4.85
C GLN A 22 25.29 -25.78 -4.79
N SER A 23 25.38 -27.10 -4.92
CA SER A 23 26.64 -27.82 -5.12
C SER A 23 27.16 -27.56 -6.53
N PRO A 24 28.45 -27.24 -6.74
CA PRO A 24 29.02 -27.13 -8.07
C PRO A 24 29.23 -28.53 -8.67
N LEU A 25 28.55 -28.80 -9.79
CA LEU A 25 28.81 -29.94 -10.66
C LEU A 25 29.96 -29.61 -11.62
N GLY A 26 31.02 -30.43 -11.53
CA GLY A 26 31.82 -30.89 -12.67
C GLY A 26 32.64 -29.86 -13.46
N VAL A 27 33.93 -29.77 -13.15
CA VAL A 27 34.97 -29.22 -14.04
C VAL A 27 35.14 -30.18 -15.24
N PRO A 28 35.34 -29.65 -16.46
CA PRO A 28 36.57 -30.02 -17.16
C PRO A 28 37.36 -28.80 -17.66
N SER A 29 38.64 -29.07 -17.79
CA SER A 29 39.80 -28.19 -17.92
C SER A 29 39.95 -27.42 -19.23
N SER A 30 40.45 -26.18 -19.09
CA SER A 30 41.50 -25.49 -19.85
C SER A 30 41.42 -25.42 -21.39
N PHE A 31 41.21 -24.20 -21.90
CA PHE A 31 42.05 -23.61 -22.96
C PHE A 31 42.29 -22.13 -22.64
N GLY A 32 43.55 -21.72 -22.65
CA GLY A 32 43.95 -20.34 -22.39
C GLY A 32 43.91 -19.43 -23.63
N SER A 33 44.14 -18.14 -23.36
CA SER A 33 44.74 -17.10 -24.22
C SER A 33 43.88 -15.85 -24.48
N GLN A 34 44.37 -14.75 -23.88
CA GLN A 34 44.50 -13.38 -24.41
C GLN A 34 43.33 -12.69 -25.11
N GLY A 35 42.84 -11.63 -24.45
CA GLY A 35 42.80 -10.27 -24.99
C GLY A 35 41.99 -10.00 -26.26
N SER A 36 40.79 -9.43 -26.11
CA SER A 36 40.28 -8.30 -26.90
C SER A 36 38.91 -7.89 -26.38
N GLY A 37 38.67 -6.59 -26.23
CA GLY A 37 37.38 -6.04 -25.81
C GLY A 37 36.30 -6.35 -26.82
N THR A 38 35.59 -7.46 -26.63
CA THR A 38 34.40 -7.80 -27.42
C THR A 38 33.22 -7.01 -26.86
N LYS A 39 32.80 -5.98 -27.58
CA LYS A 39 31.50 -5.36 -27.37
C LYS A 39 30.45 -6.43 -27.69
N LEU A 40 29.84 -7.03 -26.66
CA LEU A 40 28.77 -8.01 -26.79
C LEU A 40 27.57 -7.33 -27.48
N THR A 41 27.38 -7.57 -28.78
CA THR A 41 26.22 -7.08 -29.53
C THR A 41 25.10 -8.12 -29.39
N ILE A 42 24.00 -7.74 -28.73
CA ILE A 42 22.79 -8.57 -28.63
C ILE A 42 22.18 -8.63 -30.03
N SER A 43 21.87 -9.84 -30.54
CA SER A 43 21.25 -10.00 -31.86
C SER A 43 19.81 -9.46 -31.88
N ASP A 44 19.36 -8.97 -33.02
CA ASP A 44 17.99 -8.45 -33.19
C ASP A 44 16.92 -9.49 -32.82
N GLN A 45 17.20 -10.77 -33.05
CA GLN A 45 16.33 -11.89 -32.65
C GLN A 45 16.25 -12.03 -31.13
N ALA A 46 17.38 -11.90 -30.41
CA ALA A 46 17.37 -11.94 -28.95
C ALA A 46 16.62 -10.73 -28.37
N ASN A 47 16.76 -9.56 -28.99
CA ASN A 47 16.04 -8.35 -28.58
C ASN A 47 14.52 -8.48 -28.84
N ALA A 48 14.12 -9.09 -29.96
CA ALA A 48 12.73 -9.38 -30.26
C ALA A 48 12.10 -10.37 -29.27
N MET A 49 12.83 -11.42 -28.86
CA MET A 49 12.35 -12.37 -27.85
C MET A 49 12.13 -11.70 -26.49
N VAL A 50 13.06 -10.86 -26.04
CA VAL A 50 12.92 -10.10 -24.79
C VAL A 50 11.72 -9.15 -24.84
N ALA A 51 11.48 -8.51 -25.99
CA ALA A 51 10.32 -7.65 -26.18
C ALA A 51 9.00 -8.43 -26.12
N SER A 52 8.93 -9.61 -26.75
CA SER A 52 7.76 -10.50 -26.70
C SER A 52 7.51 -11.03 -25.28
N ASP A 53 8.56 -11.43 -24.55
CA ASP A 53 8.44 -11.84 -23.14
C ASP A 53 7.94 -10.68 -22.26
N SER A 54 8.45 -9.48 -22.49
CA SER A 54 8.00 -8.27 -21.77
C SER A 54 6.53 -7.95 -22.02
N GLN A 55 6.06 -8.11 -23.26
CA GLN A 55 4.65 -7.96 -23.61
C GLN A 55 3.78 -9.04 -22.95
N GLY A 56 4.23 -10.30 -22.94
CA GLY A 56 3.54 -11.40 -22.28
C GLY A 56 3.43 -11.20 -20.77
N VAL A 57 4.49 -10.70 -20.13
CA VAL A 57 4.49 -10.34 -18.70
C VAL A 57 3.50 -9.21 -18.43
N GLN A 58 3.50 -8.16 -19.26
CA GLN A 58 2.59 -7.03 -19.09
C GLN A 58 1.12 -7.45 -19.25
N ALA A 59 0.79 -8.25 -20.27
CA ALA A 59 -0.55 -8.78 -20.47
C ALA A 59 -1.03 -9.61 -19.26
N LYS A 60 -0.13 -10.42 -18.68
CA LYS A 60 -0.45 -11.19 -17.47
C LYS A 60 -0.60 -10.31 -16.22
N LEU A 61 0.22 -9.27 -16.05
CA LEU A 61 0.04 -8.29 -14.98
C LEU A 61 -1.34 -7.62 -15.07
N ASP A 62 -1.73 -7.18 -16.25
CA ASP A 62 -3.01 -6.50 -16.47
C ASP A 62 -4.19 -7.45 -16.24
N ALA A 63 -4.09 -8.70 -16.72
CA ALA A 63 -5.09 -9.73 -16.47
C ALA A 63 -5.24 -10.06 -14.97
N ILE A 64 -4.17 -10.03 -14.19
CA ILE A 64 -4.27 -10.23 -12.73
C ILE A 64 -4.89 -9.00 -12.06
N LYS A 65 -4.48 -7.78 -12.45
CA LYS A 65 -4.96 -6.52 -11.85
C LYS A 65 -6.46 -6.29 -12.05
N THR A 66 -7.06 -6.83 -13.11
CA THR A 66 -8.51 -6.75 -13.34
C THR A 66 -9.33 -7.70 -12.48
N LYS A 67 -8.73 -8.76 -11.92
CA LYS A 67 -9.43 -9.66 -10.99
C LYS A 67 -9.69 -8.97 -9.65
N PRO A 68 -10.88 -9.16 -9.04
CA PRO A 68 -11.09 -8.74 -7.65
C PRO A 68 -10.18 -9.53 -6.71
N ALA A 69 -9.79 -8.96 -5.56
CA ALA A 69 -8.85 -9.60 -4.63
C ALA A 69 -9.23 -11.05 -4.26
N VAL A 70 -10.53 -11.29 -4.04
CA VAL A 70 -11.06 -12.62 -3.66
C VAL A 70 -10.91 -13.69 -4.76
N ALA A 71 -10.70 -13.28 -6.01
CA ALA A 71 -10.53 -14.18 -7.15
C ALA A 71 -9.05 -14.39 -7.55
N ARG A 72 -8.11 -13.81 -6.79
CA ARG A 72 -6.68 -13.93 -7.06
C ARG A 72 -6.10 -15.10 -6.29
N THR A 73 -5.23 -15.85 -6.95
CA THR A 73 -4.50 -16.97 -6.34
C THR A 73 -3.23 -16.50 -5.63
N SER A 74 -2.59 -17.39 -4.88
CA SER A 74 -1.22 -17.15 -4.38
C SER A 74 -0.26 -16.83 -5.52
N ASP A 75 -0.35 -17.60 -6.61
CA ASP A 75 0.53 -17.47 -7.78
C ASP A 75 0.33 -16.12 -8.49
N ASP A 76 -0.91 -15.62 -8.54
CA ASP A 76 -1.20 -14.27 -9.05
C ASP A 76 -0.51 -13.21 -8.19
N THR A 77 -0.51 -13.38 -6.86
CA THR A 77 0.12 -12.44 -5.92
C THR A 77 1.64 -12.47 -6.03
N ASP A 78 2.24 -13.66 -6.10
CA ASP A 78 3.68 -13.84 -6.30
C ASP A 78 4.13 -13.28 -7.66
N PHE A 79 3.32 -13.48 -8.70
CA PHE A 79 3.59 -12.94 -10.03
C PHE A 79 3.56 -11.41 -10.04
N LEU A 80 2.60 -10.78 -9.35
CA LEU A 80 2.57 -9.33 -9.17
C LEU A 80 3.81 -8.83 -8.45
N LEU A 81 4.16 -9.41 -7.29
CA LEU A 81 5.32 -8.99 -6.50
C LEU A 81 6.64 -9.10 -7.27
N LYS A 82 6.77 -10.13 -8.12
CA LYS A 82 7.99 -10.38 -8.89
C LYS A 82 8.12 -9.51 -10.15
N ASN A 83 7.02 -9.18 -10.81
CA ASN A 83 7.05 -8.56 -12.15
C ASN A 83 6.58 -7.10 -12.17
N ASP A 84 5.91 -6.62 -11.11
CA ASP A 84 5.52 -5.22 -10.98
C ASP A 84 6.62 -4.42 -10.27
N SER A 85 7.46 -3.75 -11.07
CA SER A 85 8.59 -2.98 -10.57
C SER A 85 8.17 -1.85 -9.61
N ARG A 86 7.00 -1.24 -9.83
CA ARG A 86 6.46 -0.20 -8.94
C ARG A 86 6.01 -0.79 -7.61
N LEU A 87 5.31 -1.92 -7.62
CA LEU A 87 4.90 -2.61 -6.40
C LEU A 87 6.13 -3.07 -5.59
N ALA A 88 7.16 -3.59 -6.26
CA ALA A 88 8.41 -3.97 -5.62
C ALA A 88 9.11 -2.77 -4.96
N GLN A 89 9.19 -1.63 -5.64
CA GLN A 89 9.74 -0.39 -5.06
C GLN A 89 8.95 0.09 -3.84
N ILE A 90 7.62 0.09 -3.91
CA ILE A 90 6.76 0.50 -2.79
C ILE A 90 6.91 -0.46 -1.60
N THR A 91 7.04 -1.76 -1.87
CA THR A 91 7.23 -2.79 -0.85
C THR A 91 8.59 -2.61 -0.17
N ALA A 92 9.65 -2.33 -0.93
CA ALA A 92 11.00 -2.10 -0.41
C ALA A 92 11.10 -0.82 0.46
N LYS A 93 10.32 0.23 0.19
CA LYS A 93 10.24 1.43 1.04
C LYS A 93 9.74 1.12 2.46
N GLY A 94 8.95 0.06 2.62
CA GLY A 94 8.28 -0.28 3.87
C GLY A 94 7.05 0.59 4.15
N GLN A 95 6.09 0.03 4.90
CA GLN A 95 4.75 0.62 5.11
C GLN A 95 4.78 2.03 5.72
N LYS A 96 5.76 2.31 6.58
CA LYS A 96 5.87 3.58 7.31
C LYS A 96 6.30 4.76 6.43
N ALA A 97 6.78 4.50 5.21
CA ALA A 97 7.27 5.52 4.28
C ALA A 97 6.42 5.63 3.00
N GLN A 98 5.26 4.99 2.96
CA GLN A 98 4.38 4.99 1.79
C GLN A 98 3.60 6.30 1.70
N THR A 99 3.63 6.93 0.53
CA THR A 99 2.77 8.08 0.21
C THR A 99 1.32 7.66 -0.05
N ALA A 100 0.38 8.61 -0.09
CA ALA A 100 -1.01 8.36 -0.45
C ALA A 100 -1.12 7.71 -1.84
N GLU A 101 -0.25 8.11 -2.78
CA GLU A 101 -0.15 7.53 -4.12
C GLU A 101 0.41 6.10 -4.10
N ASP A 102 1.34 5.80 -3.19
CA ASP A 102 1.85 4.45 -2.98
C ASP A 102 0.75 3.55 -2.40
N VAL A 103 0.01 4.02 -1.39
CA VAL A 103 -1.12 3.29 -0.79
C VAL A 103 -2.25 3.07 -1.80
N ASP A 104 -2.62 4.10 -2.59
CA ASP A 104 -3.58 3.99 -3.69
C ASP A 104 -3.19 2.88 -4.67
N TYR A 105 -1.90 2.88 -5.07
CA TYR A 105 -1.38 1.88 -5.99
C TYR A 105 -1.43 0.48 -5.40
N VAL A 106 -0.96 0.30 -4.16
CA VAL A 106 -0.97 -1.02 -3.49
C VAL A 106 -2.40 -1.53 -3.31
N GLN A 107 -3.35 -0.67 -2.96
CA GLN A 107 -4.76 -1.06 -2.81
C GLN A 107 -5.35 -1.52 -4.15
N LYS A 108 -5.16 -0.75 -5.23
CA LYS A 108 -5.60 -1.15 -6.58
C LYS A 108 -4.89 -2.42 -7.06
N ALA A 109 -3.56 -2.44 -6.96
CA ALA A 109 -2.73 -3.54 -7.41
C ALA A 109 -2.97 -4.81 -6.59
N GLY A 110 -3.46 -4.72 -5.36
CA GLY A 110 -3.89 -5.83 -4.51
C GLY A 110 -5.37 -6.21 -4.66
N GLY A 111 -6.17 -5.42 -5.39
CA GLY A 111 -7.60 -5.66 -5.57
C GLY A 111 -8.46 -5.27 -4.37
N PHE A 112 -7.90 -4.46 -3.46
CA PHE A 112 -8.59 -3.91 -2.30
C PHE A 112 -9.36 -2.64 -2.65
N VAL A 113 -10.26 -2.24 -1.75
CA VAL A 113 -10.92 -0.94 -1.81
C VAL A 113 -9.87 0.17 -1.79
N ASN A 114 -9.90 1.03 -2.81
CA ASN A 114 -9.00 2.17 -2.91
C ASN A 114 -9.49 3.34 -2.03
N THR A 115 -9.14 3.28 -0.76
CA THR A 115 -9.52 4.29 0.24
C THR A 115 -8.95 5.68 -0.10
N MET A 116 -7.73 5.74 -0.65
CA MET A 116 -7.06 7.01 -0.97
C MET A 116 -7.77 7.80 -2.07
N ALA A 117 -8.62 7.17 -2.89
CA ALA A 117 -9.47 7.89 -3.85
C ALA A 117 -10.52 8.77 -3.16
N ASN A 118 -10.91 8.48 -1.92
CA ASN A 118 -11.90 9.25 -1.17
C ASN A 118 -11.30 10.48 -0.44
N LEU A 119 -10.01 10.74 -0.66
CA LEU A 119 -9.33 11.91 -0.16
C LEU A 119 -9.16 12.95 -1.28
N SER A 120 -9.44 14.20 -0.94
CA SER A 120 -9.11 15.36 -1.77
C SER A 120 -7.60 15.53 -1.92
N PRO A 121 -7.13 16.31 -2.92
CA PRO A 121 -5.70 16.56 -3.11
C PRO A 121 -5.00 17.17 -1.88
N SER A 122 -5.68 18.05 -1.14
CA SER A 122 -5.14 18.64 0.10
C SER A 122 -5.02 17.61 1.23
N GLU A 123 -5.99 16.71 1.36
CA GLU A 123 -5.95 15.62 2.35
C GLU A 123 -4.86 14.59 2.02
N LYS A 124 -4.64 14.28 0.73
CA LYS A 124 -3.50 13.45 0.31
C LYS A 124 -2.16 14.11 0.62
N LYS A 125 -2.04 15.41 0.40
CA LYS A 125 -0.84 16.17 0.79
C LYS A 125 -0.62 16.13 2.30
N LEU A 126 -1.69 16.26 3.09
CA LEU A 126 -1.63 16.15 4.54
C LEU A 126 -1.17 14.74 4.97
N TYR A 127 -1.69 13.69 4.34
CA TYR A 127 -1.23 12.32 4.54
C TYR A 127 0.29 12.19 4.28
N ASN A 128 0.76 12.66 3.13
CA ASN A 128 2.17 12.61 2.76
C ASN A 128 3.05 13.37 3.76
N GLN A 129 2.57 14.48 4.32
CA GLN A 129 3.28 15.23 5.36
C GLN A 129 3.38 14.44 6.67
N MET A 130 2.30 13.79 7.13
CA MET A 130 2.35 12.95 8.32
C MET A 130 3.33 11.78 8.18
N VAL A 131 3.38 11.16 7.00
CA VAL A 131 4.34 10.12 6.67
C VAL A 131 5.78 10.65 6.70
N ALA A 132 6.02 11.82 6.09
CA ALA A 132 7.34 12.46 6.10
C ALA A 132 7.80 12.85 7.52
N ASP A 133 6.86 13.27 8.37
CA ASP A 133 7.11 13.60 9.78
C ASP A 133 7.28 12.35 10.68
N GLY A 134 7.15 11.15 10.10
CA GLY A 134 7.23 9.88 10.84
C GLY A 134 6.02 9.60 11.74
N ASN A 135 4.94 10.37 11.60
CA ASN A 135 3.72 10.23 12.39
C ASN A 135 2.80 9.16 11.79
N THR A 136 3.22 7.90 11.92
CA THR A 136 2.52 6.75 11.34
C THR A 136 1.13 6.53 11.93
N ASP A 137 0.94 6.87 13.21
CA ASP A 137 -0.35 6.74 13.88
C ASP A 137 -1.36 7.74 13.31
N ALA A 138 -0.94 8.99 13.07
CA ALA A 138 -1.79 10.00 12.44
C ALA A 138 -2.10 9.65 10.97
N ALA A 139 -1.12 9.17 10.21
CA ALA A 139 -1.33 8.65 8.86
C ALA A 139 -2.32 7.48 8.84
N ASN A 140 -2.25 6.57 9.81
CA ASN A 140 -3.22 5.49 9.96
C ASN A 140 -4.63 6.02 10.29
N GLY A 141 -4.74 7.04 11.15
CA GLY A 141 -6.00 7.73 11.42
C GLY A 141 -6.64 8.29 10.15
N MET A 142 -5.84 8.89 9.27
CA MET A 142 -6.31 9.39 7.97
C MET A 142 -6.76 8.25 7.04
N ASN A 143 -6.08 7.10 7.04
CA ASN A 143 -6.53 5.91 6.31
C ASN A 143 -7.91 5.42 6.79
N LEU A 144 -8.15 5.42 8.11
CA LEU A 144 -9.44 5.02 8.67
C LEU A 144 -10.57 6.00 8.26
N ILE A 145 -10.29 7.30 8.22
CA ILE A 145 -11.25 8.28 7.69
C ILE A 145 -11.52 8.02 6.20
N ALA A 146 -10.46 7.82 5.40
CA ALA A 146 -10.59 7.52 3.99
C ALA A 146 -11.42 6.24 3.75
N LEU A 147 -11.25 5.23 4.60
CA LEU A 147 -12.07 4.01 4.60
C LEU A 147 -13.53 4.32 4.97
N SER A 148 -13.78 5.11 6.00
CA SER A 148 -15.14 5.50 6.43
C SER A 148 -15.93 6.20 5.31
N ARG A 149 -15.24 6.92 4.42
CA ARG A 149 -15.82 7.59 3.25
C ARG A 149 -16.18 6.66 2.10
N THR A 150 -15.72 5.40 2.14
CA THR A 150 -16.08 4.42 1.11
C THR A 150 -17.53 3.93 1.27
N GLY A 151 -18.10 4.05 2.46
CA GLY A 151 -19.52 3.80 2.70
C GLY A 151 -20.37 4.92 2.10
N SER A 152 -21.50 4.56 1.49
CA SER A 152 -22.47 5.54 1.00
C SER A 152 -23.40 6.01 2.12
N GLY A 153 -23.60 7.33 2.20
CA GLY A 153 -24.68 7.92 3.00
C GLY A 153 -24.29 8.38 4.41
N ASN A 154 -25.31 8.55 5.24
CA ASN A 154 -25.16 9.04 6.60
C ASN A 154 -24.95 7.87 7.55
N VAL A 155 -24.10 8.08 8.55
CA VAL A 155 -23.83 7.12 9.63
C VAL A 155 -24.43 7.68 10.91
N THR A 156 -25.21 6.86 11.60
CA THR A 156 -25.72 7.15 12.94
C THR A 156 -24.78 6.55 13.98
N LEU A 157 -24.24 7.41 14.83
CA LEU A 157 -23.34 7.09 15.91
C LEU A 157 -24.09 6.50 17.12
N PRO A 158 -23.38 5.83 18.06
CA PRO A 158 -24.00 5.29 19.27
C PRO A 158 -24.69 6.33 20.15
N ASN A 159 -24.24 7.58 20.10
CA ASN A 159 -24.84 8.71 20.81
C ASN A 159 -26.10 9.29 20.12
N GLY A 160 -26.57 8.67 19.03
CA GLY A 160 -27.73 9.10 18.25
C GLY A 160 -27.44 10.20 17.23
N GLN A 161 -26.24 10.80 17.21
CA GLN A 161 -25.87 11.78 16.21
C GLN A 161 -25.72 11.12 14.84
N THR A 162 -26.16 11.80 13.80
CA THR A 162 -26.02 11.33 12.41
C THR A 162 -25.19 12.32 11.63
N PHE A 163 -24.20 11.82 10.88
CA PHE A 163 -23.35 12.65 10.02
C PHE A 163 -22.96 11.91 8.75
N ASN A 164 -22.39 12.63 7.78
CA ASN A 164 -21.96 12.05 6.51
C ASN A 164 -20.42 12.05 6.42
N PRO A 165 -19.74 10.91 6.53
CA PRO A 165 -18.27 10.85 6.46
C PRO A 165 -17.71 11.45 5.17
N GLY A 166 -18.39 11.24 4.04
CA GLY A 166 -17.98 11.73 2.71
C GLY A 166 -18.10 13.24 2.51
N LYS A 167 -18.91 13.93 3.34
CA LYS A 167 -19.08 15.39 3.30
C LYS A 167 -18.47 16.12 4.50
N THR A 168 -18.00 15.38 5.50
CA THR A 168 -17.47 15.95 6.73
C THR A 168 -15.99 16.25 6.58
N GLU A 169 -15.61 17.49 6.90
CA GLU A 169 -14.23 17.94 6.87
C GLU A 169 -13.37 17.25 7.94
N ILE A 170 -12.11 17.03 7.61
CA ILE A 170 -11.12 16.42 8.51
C ILE A 170 -10.53 17.52 9.40
N THR A 171 -11.20 17.78 10.52
CA THR A 171 -10.74 18.69 11.57
C THR A 171 -10.52 17.92 12.87
N ALA A 172 -9.67 18.43 13.76
CA ALA A 172 -9.41 17.78 15.05
C ALA A 172 -10.70 17.56 15.87
N GLN A 173 -11.62 18.53 15.83
CA GLN A 173 -12.93 18.43 16.48
C GLN A 173 -13.82 17.35 15.86
N ASN A 174 -13.94 17.32 14.52
CA ASN A 174 -14.74 16.30 13.84
C ASN A 174 -14.16 14.89 14.03
N ILE A 175 -12.83 14.77 14.11
CA ILE A 175 -12.17 13.49 14.39
C ILE A 175 -12.57 12.98 15.77
N ARG A 176 -12.42 13.82 16.80
CA ARG A 176 -12.72 13.43 18.19
C ARG A 176 -14.20 13.13 18.40
N ASN A 177 -15.08 13.91 17.78
CA ASN A 177 -16.51 13.84 18.05
C ASN A 177 -17.26 12.87 17.13
N LEU A 178 -16.82 12.70 15.88
CA LEU A 178 -17.56 11.97 14.85
C LEU A 178 -16.80 10.74 14.35
N PHE A 179 -15.60 10.91 13.78
CA PHE A 179 -14.89 9.81 13.13
C PHE A 179 -14.39 8.74 14.12
N SER A 180 -13.92 9.15 15.31
CA SER A 180 -13.46 8.24 16.36
C SER A 180 -14.56 7.27 16.83
N GLN A 181 -15.82 7.71 16.79
CA GLN A 181 -16.97 6.93 17.24
C GLN A 181 -17.44 5.90 16.20
N MET A 182 -16.95 5.98 14.96
CA MET A 182 -17.31 5.01 13.91
C MET A 182 -16.62 3.66 14.07
N PHE A 183 -15.48 3.61 14.77
CA PHE A 183 -14.65 2.43 14.87
C PHE A 183 -14.44 2.06 16.33
N VAL A 184 -15.01 0.93 16.75
CA VAL A 184 -14.75 0.35 18.07
C VAL A 184 -13.59 -0.63 17.91
N SER A 185 -12.47 -0.37 18.58
CA SER A 185 -11.36 -1.32 18.68
C SER A 185 -11.23 -1.83 20.11
N THR A 186 -10.99 -3.13 20.27
CA THR A 186 -10.76 -3.76 21.59
C THR A 186 -9.33 -3.54 22.09
N ASP A 187 -8.38 -3.31 21.20
CA ASP A 187 -6.96 -3.08 21.50
C ASP A 187 -6.56 -1.60 21.61
N GLY A 188 -7.51 -0.68 21.41
CA GLY A 188 -7.28 0.76 21.44
C GLY A 188 -6.48 1.34 20.26
N GLN A 189 -6.10 0.54 19.26
CA GLN A 189 -5.24 1.00 18.15
C GLN A 189 -5.92 2.10 17.32
N ASN A 190 -7.21 1.95 17.03
CA ASN A 190 -7.97 2.95 16.28
C ASN A 190 -8.09 4.27 17.07
N ALA A 191 -8.35 4.18 18.38
CA ALA A 191 -8.46 5.35 19.25
C ALA A 191 -7.14 6.15 19.27
N ARG A 192 -6.00 5.45 19.41
CA ARG A 192 -4.66 6.07 19.33
C ARG A 192 -4.41 6.74 17.99
N SER A 193 -4.82 6.11 16.89
CA SER A 193 -4.63 6.64 15.53
C SER A 193 -5.45 7.93 15.31
N PHE A 194 -6.70 7.97 15.78
CA PHE A 194 -7.53 9.18 15.72
C PHE A 194 -7.03 10.29 16.62
N ASP A 195 -6.57 9.96 17.83
CA ASP A 195 -6.00 10.95 18.75
C ASP A 195 -4.70 11.57 18.20
N ALA A 196 -3.83 10.73 17.62
CA ALA A 196 -2.61 11.19 16.95
C ALA A 196 -2.92 12.13 15.77
N LEU A 197 -3.94 11.81 14.97
CA LEU A 197 -4.37 12.66 13.85
C LEU A 197 -4.94 14.00 14.35
N ALA A 198 -5.83 13.97 15.34
CA ALA A 198 -6.42 15.19 15.90
C ALA A 198 -5.34 16.09 16.51
N SER A 199 -4.41 15.51 17.26
CA SER A 199 -3.27 16.23 17.85
C SER A 199 -2.32 16.81 16.80
N TYR A 200 -2.08 16.07 15.71
CA TYR A 200 -1.28 16.58 14.59
C TYR A 200 -1.92 17.81 13.93
N LEU A 201 -3.24 17.81 13.77
CA LEU A 201 -3.99 18.94 13.22
C LEU A 201 -3.97 20.15 14.16
N ASP A 202 -4.18 19.96 15.47
CA ASP A 202 -4.11 21.04 16.46
C ASP A 202 -2.71 21.67 16.51
N GLY A 203 -1.66 20.84 16.48
CA GLY A 203 -0.27 21.30 16.44
C GLY A 203 0.07 22.09 15.18
N ARG A 204 -0.67 21.91 14.08
CA ARG A 204 -0.51 22.69 12.85
C ARG A 204 -1.30 23.99 12.85
N ALA A 205 -2.52 23.96 13.39
CA ALA A 205 -3.33 25.16 13.57
C ALA A 205 -2.62 26.18 14.45
N THR A 206 -1.98 25.71 15.53
CA THR A 206 -1.18 26.54 16.44
C THR A 206 0.11 27.07 15.84
N LYS A 207 0.77 26.33 14.94
CA LYS A 207 1.97 26.79 14.20
C LYS A 207 1.67 27.77 13.06
N SER A 208 0.40 27.88 12.66
CA SER A 208 -0.03 28.74 11.54
C SER A 208 -0.68 30.05 12.02
N ALA A 209 -0.74 30.27 13.34
CA ALA A 209 -1.21 31.47 14.01
C ALA A 209 -0.02 32.29 14.52
#